data_AF-X1M221-F1
#
_entry.id   AF-X1M221-F1
#
_cell.length_a   1.000
_cell.length_b   1.000
_cell.length_c   1.000
_cell.angle_alpha   90.00
_cell.angle_beta   90.00
_cell.angle_gamma   90.00
#
_symmetry.space_group_name_H-M   'P 1'
#
loop_
_entity.id
_entity.type
_entity.pdbx_description
1 polymer ?
#
loop_
_entity_poly.entity_id
_entity_poly.type
_entity_poly.pdbx_seq_one_letter_code
_entity_poly.pdbx_strand_id
1 'polypeptide(L)' 'MPITSLRFFTVYGARQSPNMAIQKFFKSILNDQEITIFRDGEQLKDFTYISDIVDGAIKAGEICDALGENL' A
#
# COMPACT_ATOMS: atom_id res chain seq x y z
N MET A 1 21.42 -8.45 15.80
CA MET A 1 19.96 -8.54 15.93
C MET A 1 19.42 -9.09 14.62
N PRO A 2 18.55 -10.12 14.62
CA PRO A 2 17.84 -10.50 13.40
C PRO A 2 16.93 -9.34 12.98
N ILE A 3 16.93 -9.01 11.68
CA ILE A 3 16.14 -7.92 11.11
C ILE A 3 15.40 -8.47 9.90
N THR A 4 14.08 -8.22 9.85
CA THR A 4 13.24 -8.51 8.68
C THR A 4 12.87 -7.18 8.02
N SER A 5 13.22 -7.03 6.74
CA SER A 5 12.86 -5.84 5.96
C SER A 5 11.63 -6.15 5.10
N LEU A 6 10.57 -5.37 5.27
CA LEU A 6 9.34 -5.47 4.47
C LEU A 6 9.24 -4.25 3.56
N ARG A 7 9.18 -4.48 2.25
CA ARG A 7 8.96 -3.41 1.26
C ARG A 7 7.50 -3.43 0.80
N PHE A 8 6.71 -2.51 1.34
CA PHE A 8 5.33 -2.35 0.92
C PHE A 8 5.23 -1.60 -0.41
N PHE A 9 4.27 -2.02 -1.23
CA PHE A 9 3.86 -1.33 -2.46
C PHE A 9 2.72 -0.35 -2.16
N THR A 10 1.99 0.12 -3.17
CA THR A 10 1.01 1.19 -2.98
C THR A 10 -0.20 0.68 -2.18
N VAL A 11 -0.15 0.84 -0.86
CA VAL A 11 -1.22 0.35 0.01
C VAL A 11 -2.46 1.24 -0.10
N TYR A 12 -3.64 0.62 -0.20
CA TYR A 12 -4.93 1.30 -0.19
C TYR A 12 -5.95 0.56 0.69
N GLY A 13 -7.07 1.23 1.00
CA GLY A 13 -8.18 0.63 1.76
C GLY A 13 -8.70 1.52 2.87
N ALA A 14 -9.40 0.91 3.84
CA ALA A 14 -9.96 1.64 4.96
C ALA A 14 -8.86 2.40 5.73
N ARG A 15 -9.17 3.63 6.14
CA ARG A 15 -8.23 4.53 6.85
C ARG A 15 -7.01 4.95 6.02
N GLN A 16 -7.04 4.80 4.69
CA GLN A 16 -6.01 5.34 3.81
C GLN A 16 -5.87 6.86 4.02
N SER A 17 -4.64 7.35 3.93
CA SER A 17 -4.35 8.77 4.08
C SER A 17 -5.16 9.61 3.07
N PRO A 18 -5.74 10.76 3.50
CA PRO A 18 -6.52 11.67 2.65
C PRO A 18 -5.73 12.23 1.46
N ASN A 19 -4.40 12.13 1.51
CA ASN A 19 -3.53 12.68 0.47
C ASN A 19 -3.23 11.68 -0.66
N MET A 20 -3.61 10.41 -0.53
CA MET A 20 -3.34 9.38 -1.52
C MET A 20 -4.35 9.40 -2.69
N ALA A 21 -3.90 8.94 -3.86
CA ALA A 21 -4.65 9.02 -5.11
C ALA A 21 -6.05 8.38 -5.01
N ILE A 22 -6.14 7.15 -4.53
CA ILE A 22 -7.42 6.42 -4.42
C ILE A 22 -8.42 7.18 -3.54
N GLN A 23 -7.99 7.72 -2.40
CA GLN A 23 -8.83 8.51 -1.50
C GLN A 23 -9.29 9.84 -2.14
N LYS A 24 -8.40 10.50 -2.89
CA LYS A 24 -8.76 11.71 -3.66
C LYS A 24 -9.76 11.40 -4.76
N PHE A 25 -9.59 10.29 -5.47
CA PHE A 25 -10.48 9.88 -6.54
C PHE A 25 -11.88 9.55 -6.02
N PHE A 26 -11.98 8.76 -4.95
CA PHE A 26 -13.28 8.51 -4.30
C PHE A 26 -13.94 9.80 -3.84
N LYS A 27 -13.19 10.72 -3.23
CA LYS A 27 -13.73 12.01 -2.82
C LYS A 27 -14.24 12.83 -4.00
N SER A 28 -13.52 12.87 -5.12
CA SER A 28 -13.98 13.57 -6.33
C SER A 28 -15.26 12.94 -6.88
N ILE A 29 -15.29 11.61 -7.04
CA ILE A 29 -16.44 10.86 -7.55
C ILE A 29 -17.68 11.09 -6.68
N LEU A 30 -17.54 11.00 -5.35
CA LEU A 30 -18.65 11.17 -4.41
C LEU A 30 -19.23 12.59 -4.36
N ASN A 31 -18.47 13.59 -4.80
CA ASN A 31 -18.90 14.99 -4.81
C ASN A 31 -19.19 15.51 -6.23
N ASP A 32 -19.28 14.62 -7.23
CA ASP A 32 -19.42 14.98 -8.65
C ASP A 32 -18.37 16.01 -9.12
N GLN A 33 -17.14 15.88 -8.61
CA GLN A 33 -15.99 16.71 -8.98
C GLN A 33 -15.10 16.00 -9.97
N GLU A 34 -14.39 16.78 -10.78
CA GLU A 34 -13.40 16.25 -11.71
C GLU A 34 -12.26 15.53 -10.96
N ILE A 35 -11.78 14.43 -11.56
CA ILE A 35 -10.64 13.67 -11.06
C ILE A 35 -9.36 14.31 -11.61
N THR A 36 -8.52 14.82 -10.72
CA THR A 36 -7.20 15.32 -11.11
C THR A 36 -6.22 14.17 -11.36
N ILE A 37 -5.83 13.98 -12.61
CA ILE A 37 -4.76 13.07 -13.01
C ILE A 37 -3.46 13.88 -13.17
N PHE A 38 -2.40 13.46 -12.48
CA PHE A 38 -1.08 14.06 -12.67
C PHE A 38 -0.39 13.37 -13.84
N ARG A 39 0.20 14.16 -14.75
CA ARG A 39 0.87 13.70 -15.99
C ARG A 39 -0.12 13.11 -17.01
N ASP A 40 0.24 12.02 -17.66
CA ASP A 40 -0.49 11.37 -18.75
C ASP A 40 -1.53 10.36 -18.27
N GLY A 41 -1.47 9.92 -17.00
CA GLY A 41 -2.41 8.96 -16.45
C GLY A 41 -2.08 7.51 -16.78
N GLU A 42 -1.03 7.24 -17.55
CA GLU A 42 -0.63 5.88 -17.96
C GLU A 42 0.21 5.17 -16.90
N GLN A 43 0.44 5.81 -15.75
CA GLN A 43 1.20 5.20 -14.66
C GLN A 43 0.55 3.90 -14.15
N LEU A 44 1.32 2.82 -14.21
CA LEU A 44 1.00 1.56 -13.55
C LEU A 44 1.54 1.57 -12.13
N LYS A 45 0.70 1.17 -11.18
CA LYS A 45 1.09 0.96 -9.79
C LYS A 45 0.57 -0.37 -9.32
N ASP A 46 1.40 -1.07 -8.55
CA ASP A 46 0.95 -2.21 -7.78
C ASP A 46 0.21 -1.71 -6.54
N PHE A 47 -1.07 -2.04 -6.46
CA PHE A 47 -1.95 -1.67 -5.37
C PHE A 47 -2.26 -2.89 -4.52
N THR A 48 -1.90 -2.83 -3.24
CA THR A 48 -2.15 -3.90 -2.29
C THR A 48 -3.16 -3.44 -1.25
N TYR A 49 -4.17 -4.25 -0.97
CA TYR A 49 -5.19 -3.88 0.00
C TYR A 49 -4.64 -3.99 1.43
N ILE A 50 -5.09 -3.11 2.32
CA ILE A 50 -4.54 -2.97 3.67
C ILE A 50 -4.58 -4.27 4.49
N SER A 51 -5.60 -5.12 4.33
CA SER A 51 -5.66 -6.38 5.09
C SER A 51 -4.53 -7.34 4.71
N ASP A 52 -4.14 -7.38 3.44
CA ASP A 52 -3.07 -8.28 2.96
C ASP A 52 -1.72 -7.86 3.52
N ILE A 53 -1.49 -6.54 3.64
CA ILE A 53 -0.29 -5.97 4.26
C ILE A 53 -0.24 -6.29 5.76
N VAL A 54 -1.37 -6.18 6.46
CA VAL A 54 -1.46 -6.49 7.89
C VAL A 54 -1.20 -7.98 8.13
N ASP A 55 -1.84 -8.86 7.36
CA ASP A 55 -1.64 -10.32 7.46
C ASP A 55 -0.18 -10.70 7.16
N GLY A 56 0.41 -10.15 6.10
CA GLY A 56 1.81 -10.38 5.74
C GLY A 56 2.79 -9.87 6.81
N ALA A 57 2.52 -8.71 7.41
CA ALA A 57 3.37 -8.14 8.47
C ALA A 57 3.30 -8.96 9.76
N ILE A 58 2.13 -9.46 10.14
CA ILE A 58 1.96 -10.34 11.31
C ILE A 58 2.75 -11.64 11.09
N LYS A 59 2.53 -12.31 9.95
CA LYS A 59 3.24 -13.55 9.60
C LYS A 59 4.76 -13.38 9.59
N ALA A 60 5.26 -12.24 9.11
CA ALA A 60 6.68 -11.93 9.12
C ALA A 60 7.26 -11.79 10.55
N GLY A 61 6.44 -11.37 11.53
CA GLY A 61 6.82 -11.25 12.93
C GLY A 61 6.73 -12.56 13.72
N GLU A 62 5.95 -13.54 13.24
CA GLU A 62 5.76 -14.84 13.89
C GLU A 62 6.85 -15.87 13.55
N ILE A 63 7.65 -15.62 12.51
CA ILE A 63 8.73 -16.52 12.10
C ILE A 63 9.96 -16.30 12.99
N CYS A 64 10.17 -17.21 13.96
CA CYS A 64 11.34 -17.19 14.85
C CYS A 64 12.67 -17.50 14.15
N ASP A 65 12.65 -18.22 13.02
CA ASP A 65 13.85 -18.70 12.31
C ASP A 65 13.97 -18.09 10.91
N ALA A 66 13.73 -16.78 10.77
CA ALA A 66 14.03 -16.09 9.53
C ALA A 66 15.56 -16.05 9.36
N LEU A 67 16.13 -17.11 8.79
CA LEU A 67 17.52 -17.19 8.37
C LEU A 67 17.71 -16.08 7.35
N GLY A 68 18.35 -14.99 7.78
CA GLY A 68 18.77 -13.92 6.88
C GLY A 68 19.77 -14.50 5.89
N GLU A 69 19.31 -14.88 4.70
CA GLU A 69 20.20 -15.13 3.59
C GLU A 69 20.74 -13.77 3.12
N ASN A 70 21.97 -13.48 3.53
CA ASN A 70 22.77 -12.43 2.92
C ASN A 70 23.10 -12.88 1.49
N LEU A 71 22.41 -12.30 0.50
CA LEU A 71 22.88 -12.28 -0.89
C LEU A 71 23.98 -11.22 -1.05
#